data_AF-A0A9E2Y7Q2-F1
#
_entry.id   AF-A0A9E2Y7Q2-F1
#
_cell.length_a   1.000
_cell.length_b   1.000
_cell.length_c   1.000
_cell.angle_alpha   90.00
_cell.angle_beta   90.00
_cell.angle_gamma   90.00
#
_symmetry.space_group_name_H-M   'P 1'
#
loop_
_entity.id
_entity.type
_entity.pdbx_description
1 polymer ?
#
loop_
_entity_poly.entity_id
_entity_poly.type
_entity_poly.pdbx_seq_one_letter_code
_entity_poly.pdbx_strand_id
1 'polypeptide(L)'
;MPDRPYIFYELTNSLCGECLRKVEAKVVIQGDRVYLHKWCPEHRFQRVLISTDAEYYKLSRQTIKPGQMPLKFNTPIKYGCPFDCGLCPDHEQHSCLTLVEITDQCNLTCPVCYSESGPHRPTHRTMEQIEFMLDCVVRN
;
A
#
# COMPACT_ATOMS: atom_id res chain seq x y z
N MET A 1 -19.84 -24.01 24.62
CA MET A 1 -19.42 -23.85 23.21
C MET A 1 -17.99 -23.33 23.22
N PRO A 2 -17.10 -23.76 22.31
CA PRO A 2 -15.73 -23.26 22.28
C PRO A 2 -15.67 -21.85 21.68
N ASP A 3 -14.85 -20.98 22.27
CA ASP A 3 -14.57 -19.64 21.76
C ASP A 3 -13.61 -19.68 20.56
N ARG A 4 -13.62 -18.62 19.74
CA ARG A 4 -12.60 -18.43 18.71
C ARG A 4 -11.25 -18.13 19.39
N PRO A 5 -10.12 -18.60 18.83
CA PRO A 5 -8.79 -18.36 19.39
C PRO A 5 -8.25 -16.95 19.08
N TYR A 6 -9.12 -15.98 18.78
CA TYR A 6 -8.78 -14.60 18.42
C TYR A 6 -9.97 -13.67 18.66
N ILE A 7 -9.68 -12.37 18.84
CA ILE A 7 -10.67 -11.29 18.89
C ILE A 7 -10.87 -10.77 17.47
N PHE A 8 -12.11 -10.66 17.01
CA PHE A 8 -12.44 -9.91 15.79
C PHE A 8 -12.37 -8.41 16.10
N TYR A 9 -11.50 -7.68 15.40
CA TYR A 9 -11.29 -6.25 15.66
C TYR A 9 -12.07 -5.37 14.68
N GLU A 10 -11.97 -5.65 13.37
CA GLU A 10 -12.69 -4.89 12.34
C GLU A 10 -12.77 -5.64 11.01
N LEU A 11 -13.68 -5.18 10.15
CA LEU A 11 -13.77 -5.59 8.75
C LEU A 11 -12.96 -4.62 7.88
N THR A 12 -12.27 -5.16 6.88
CA THR A 12 -11.50 -4.37 5.91
C THR A 12 -11.45 -5.09 4.56
N ASN A 13 -10.76 -4.50 3.59
CA ASN A 13 -10.42 -5.14 2.33
C ASN A 13 -8.91 -5.40 2.25
N SER A 14 -8.52 -6.39 1.46
CA SER A 14 -7.12 -6.69 1.14
C SER A 14 -7.01 -7.15 -0.30
N LEU A 15 -5.79 -7.34 -0.79
CA LEU A 15 -5.53 -8.09 -2.03
C LEU A 15 -5.20 -9.55 -1.71
N CYS A 16 -5.58 -10.47 -2.60
CA CYS A 16 -5.06 -11.84 -2.60
C CYS A 16 -3.54 -11.81 -2.83
N GLY A 17 -2.78 -12.63 -2.09
CA GLY A 17 -1.33 -12.69 -2.23
C GLY A 17 -0.82 -13.29 -3.55
N GLU A 18 -1.71 -13.85 -4.37
CA GLU A 18 -1.36 -14.57 -5.60
C GLU A 18 -1.94 -13.86 -6.83
N CYS A 19 -3.28 -13.74 -6.94
CA CYS A 19 -3.90 -13.10 -8.11
C CYS A 19 -4.18 -11.60 -7.95
N LEU A 20 -3.81 -10.98 -6.82
CA LEU A 20 -4.02 -9.55 -6.53
C LEU A 20 -5.48 -9.05 -6.64
N ARG A 21 -6.46 -9.95 -6.69
CA ARG A 21 -7.88 -9.59 -6.61
C ARG A 21 -8.19 -8.97 -5.25
N LYS A 22 -9.02 -7.92 -5.24
CA LYS A 22 -9.59 -7.34 -4.01
C LYS A 22 -10.52 -8.34 -3.33
N VAL A 23 -10.29 -8.60 -2.05
CA VAL A 23 -11.02 -9.56 -1.23
C VAL A 23 -11.40 -8.92 0.10
N GLU A 24 -12.51 -9.38 0.67
CA GLU A 24 -12.85 -9.05 2.06
C GLU A 24 -11.85 -9.69 3.02
N ALA A 25 -11.53 -8.95 4.08
CA ALA A 25 -10.61 -9.38 5.11
C ALA A 25 -11.10 -8.93 6.48
N LYS A 26 -10.66 -9.65 7.51
CA LYS A 26 -10.90 -9.31 8.91
C LYS A 26 -9.56 -9.02 9.57
N VAL A 27 -9.47 -7.94 10.31
CA VAL A 27 -8.38 -7.74 11.25
C VAL A 27 -8.73 -8.48 12.53
N VAL A 28 -7.84 -9.38 12.95
CA VAL A 28 -8.01 -10.18 14.16
C VAL A 28 -6.80 -10.02 15.06
N ILE A 29 -7.05 -10.01 16.37
CA ILE A 29 -6.00 -9.95 17.39
C ILE A 29 -5.90 -11.34 18.04
N GLN A 30 -4.70 -11.93 18.00
CA GLN A 30 -4.40 -13.22 18.59
C GLN A 30 -3.15 -13.10 19.46
N GLY A 31 -3.36 -13.04 20.78
CA GLY A 31 -2.32 -12.63 21.72
C GLY A 31 -1.91 -11.18 21.45
N ASP A 32 -0.61 -10.93 21.33
CA ASP A 32 -0.06 -9.60 21.03
C ASP A 32 0.12 -9.33 19.52
N ARG A 33 -0.31 -10.27 18.66
CA ARG A 33 -0.14 -10.18 17.21
C ARG A 33 -1.45 -9.84 16.52
N VAL A 34 -1.35 -9.03 15.48
CA VAL A 34 -2.48 -8.62 14.65
C VAL A 34 -2.35 -9.25 13.26
N TYR A 35 -3.41 -9.92 12.82
CA TYR A 35 -3.43 -10.62 11.53
C TYR A 35 -4.58 -10.14 10.65
N LEU A 36 -4.35 -10.16 9.33
CA LEU A 36 -5.43 -10.21 8.34
C LEU A 36 -5.82 -11.65 8.08
N HIS A 37 -7.09 -11.94 8.29
CA HIS A 37 -7.77 -13.15 7.82
C HIS A 37 -8.56 -12.80 6.55
N LYS A 38 -8.10 -13.27 5.40
CA LYS A 38 -8.72 -12.98 4.09
C LYS A 38 -9.02 -14.27 3.33
N TRP A 39 -9.99 -14.22 2.42
CA TRP A 39 -10.40 -15.38 1.62
C TRP A 39 -10.52 -15.02 0.14
N CYS A 40 -9.82 -15.76 -0.71
CA CYS A 40 -9.90 -15.64 -2.16
C CYS A 40 -10.74 -16.79 -2.76
N PRO A 41 -11.65 -16.51 -3.71
CA PRO A 41 -12.39 -17.55 -4.43
C PRO A 41 -11.54 -18.54 -5.22
N GLU A 42 -10.28 -18.21 -5.50
CA GLU A 42 -9.33 -19.08 -6.20
C GLU A 42 -8.30 -19.64 -5.22
N HIS A 43 -7.62 -18.77 -4.46
CA HIS A 43 -6.48 -19.12 -3.62
C HIS A 43 -6.82 -19.36 -2.13
N ARG A 44 -8.12 -19.41 -1.80
CA ARG A 44 -8.64 -19.78 -0.47
C ARG A 44 -8.15 -18.87 0.66
N PHE A 45 -8.14 -19.40 1.89
CA PHE A 45 -7.85 -18.66 3.10
C PHE A 45 -6.37 -18.30 3.18
N GLN A 46 -6.09 -17.03 3.49
CA GLN A 46 -4.74 -16.53 3.73
C GLN A 46 -4.71 -15.78 5.06
N ARG A 47 -3.67 -16.06 5.86
CA ARG A 47 -3.37 -15.37 7.11
C ARG A 47 -2.09 -14.58 6.96
N VAL A 48 -2.15 -13.27 7.19
CA VAL A 48 -1.00 -12.36 7.05
C VAL A 48 -0.79 -11.61 8.36
N LEU A 49 0.43 -11.63 8.90
CA LEU A 49 0.80 -10.83 10.06
C LEU A 49 0.92 -9.36 9.62
N ILE A 50 0.24 -8.45 10.30
CA ILE A 50 0.28 -7.00 9.98
C ILE A 50 0.84 -6.14 11.13
N SER A 51 0.85 -6.66 12.36
CA SER A 51 1.55 -6.04 13.50
C SER A 51 1.97 -7.11 14.50
N THR A 52 3.12 -6.91 15.12
CA THR A 52 3.61 -7.73 16.23
C THR A 52 3.27 -7.18 17.61
N ASP A 53 2.62 -6.00 17.67
CA ASP A 53 2.19 -5.32 18.88
C ASP A 53 0.73 -4.89 18.72
N ALA A 54 -0.15 -5.46 19.55
CA ALA A 54 -1.59 -5.24 19.46
C ALA A 54 -1.99 -3.90 20.09
N GLU A 55 -1.30 -3.46 21.14
CA GLU A 55 -1.58 -2.18 21.79
C GLU A 55 -1.18 -1.01 20.90
N TYR A 56 -0.01 -1.07 20.28
CA TYR A 56 0.43 -0.07 19.30
C TYR A 56 -0.51 0.00 18.09
N TYR A 57 -0.95 -1.15 17.57
CA TYR A 57 -1.92 -1.19 16.49
C TYR A 57 -3.22 -0.47 16.88
N LYS A 58 -3.79 -0.77 18.05
CA LYS A 58 -4.98 -0.10 18.57
C LYS A 58 -4.75 1.40 18.77
N LEU A 59 -3.62 1.79 19.34
CA LEU A 59 -3.26 3.20 19.54
C LEU A 59 -3.21 3.96 18.21
N SER A 60 -2.55 3.41 17.20
CA SER A 60 -2.45 4.03 15.87
C SER A 60 -3.82 4.30 15.22
N ARG A 61 -4.82 3.45 15.52
CA ARG A 61 -6.20 3.62 15.06
C ARG A 61 -6.97 4.69 15.84
N GLN A 62 -6.51 5.04 17.04
CA GLN A 62 -7.11 6.08 17.88
C GLN A 62 -6.50 7.47 17.63
N THR A 63 -5.27 7.54 17.12
CA THR A 63 -4.52 8.79 16.90
C THR A 63 -4.55 9.26 15.45
N ILE A 64 -5.68 9.08 14.76
CA ILE A 64 -5.82 9.45 13.34
C ILE A 64 -6.18 10.94 13.22
N LYS A 65 -5.41 11.69 12.43
CA LYS A 65 -5.74 13.07 12.04
C LYS A 65 -6.54 13.08 10.73
N PRO A 66 -7.40 14.09 10.47
CA PRO A 66 -8.01 14.27 9.17
C PRO A 66 -6.99 14.25 8.02
N GLY A 67 -7.38 13.63 6.91
CA GLY A 67 -6.63 13.66 5.67
C GLY A 67 -6.38 15.09 5.19
N GLN A 68 -5.17 15.41 4.77
CA GLN A 68 -4.88 16.69 4.11
C GLN A 68 -4.98 16.44 2.62
N MET A 69 -5.95 17.04 1.95
CA MET A 69 -6.20 16.80 0.53
C MET A 69 -5.04 17.35 -0.33
N PRO A 70 -4.70 16.68 -1.45
CA PRO A 70 -3.82 17.28 -2.45
C PRO A 70 -4.49 18.52 -3.06
N LEU A 71 -3.68 19.50 -3.45
CA LEU A 71 -4.11 20.68 -4.21
C LEU A 71 -4.54 20.30 -5.63
N LYS A 72 -3.95 19.23 -6.18
CA LYS A 72 -4.28 18.72 -7.51
C LYS A 72 -4.24 17.21 -7.60
N PHE A 73 -5.29 16.65 -8.18
CA PHE A 73 -5.36 15.24 -8.57
C PHE A 73 -4.74 15.03 -9.96
N ASN A 74 -4.01 13.93 -10.12
CA ASN A 74 -3.30 13.61 -11.37
C ASN A 74 -4.01 12.55 -12.22
N THR A 75 -4.92 11.78 -11.64
CA THR A 75 -5.61 10.68 -12.33
C THR A 75 -7.12 10.69 -12.04
N PRO A 76 -7.96 10.26 -12.99
CA PRO A 76 -9.39 10.04 -12.71
C PRO A 76 -9.60 8.70 -11.98
N ILE A 77 -10.79 8.53 -11.39
CA ILE A 77 -11.27 7.22 -10.92
C ILE A 77 -11.81 6.44 -12.13
N LYS A 78 -11.34 5.20 -12.33
CA LYS A 78 -11.76 4.30 -13.41
C LYS A 78 -12.20 2.93 -12.88
N TYR A 79 -11.39 2.31 -12.02
CA TYR A 79 -11.58 0.94 -11.51
C TYR A 79 -11.76 0.87 -9.99
N GLY A 80 -11.64 2.00 -9.30
CA GLY A 80 -11.70 2.16 -7.84
C GLY A 80 -10.41 1.75 -7.12
N CYS A 81 -10.26 2.20 -5.87
CA CYS A 81 -9.14 1.79 -5.01
C CYS A 81 -9.20 0.27 -4.69
N PRO A 82 -8.10 -0.49 -4.88
CA PRO A 82 -6.71 -0.07 -5.10
C PRO A 82 -6.21 -0.16 -6.56
N PHE A 83 -7.09 -0.31 -7.54
CA PHE A 83 -6.72 -0.50 -8.94
C PHE A 83 -6.44 0.81 -9.70
N ASP A 84 -6.95 1.93 -9.19
CA ASP A 84 -6.60 3.27 -9.65
C ASP A 84 -5.41 3.81 -8.85
N CYS A 85 -4.19 3.38 -9.19
CA CYS A 85 -2.97 3.89 -8.54
C CYS A 85 -2.61 5.30 -9.08
N GLY A 86 -2.46 6.26 -8.17
CA GLY A 86 -2.17 7.68 -8.43
C GLY A 86 -2.92 8.60 -7.45
N LEU A 87 -2.63 9.89 -7.45
CA LEU A 87 -3.41 10.89 -6.70
C LEU A 87 -4.76 11.13 -7.39
N CYS A 88 -5.70 10.19 -7.23
CA CYS A 88 -7.07 10.27 -7.75
C CYS A 88 -8.03 10.97 -6.75
N PRO A 89 -9.24 11.38 -7.16
CA PRO A 89 -10.20 12.01 -6.25
C PRO A 89 -10.65 11.14 -5.05
N ASP A 90 -10.53 9.81 -5.12
CA ASP A 90 -10.75 8.90 -3.97
C ASP A 90 -9.57 8.89 -2.98
N HIS A 91 -8.47 9.60 -3.29
CA HIS A 91 -7.29 9.66 -2.44
C HIS A 91 -7.43 10.75 -1.38
N GLU A 92 -7.54 10.33 -0.12
CA GLU A 92 -7.83 11.22 1.01
C GLU A 92 -6.59 11.85 1.68
N GLN A 93 -5.39 11.74 1.09
CA GLN A 93 -4.16 12.26 1.69
C GLN A 93 -3.19 12.81 0.65
N HIS A 94 -2.51 13.92 0.92
CA HIS A 94 -1.43 14.44 0.08
C HIS A 94 -0.18 13.55 0.18
N SER A 95 0.77 13.73 -0.73
CA SER A 95 2.06 13.04 -0.62
C SER A 95 2.91 13.65 0.49
N CYS A 96 2.89 13.05 1.69
CA CYS A 96 3.77 13.46 2.80
C CYS A 96 5.26 13.19 2.50
N LEU A 97 5.54 12.12 1.74
CA LEU A 97 6.87 11.74 1.29
C LEU A 97 6.75 11.22 -0.14
N THR A 98 7.54 11.77 -1.06
CA THR A 98 7.58 11.33 -2.45
C THR A 98 8.95 10.78 -2.80
N LEU A 99 8.97 9.61 -3.42
CA LEU A 99 10.16 9.03 -4.03
C LEU A 99 10.13 9.35 -5.53
N VAL A 100 11.21 9.96 -6.04
CA VAL A 100 11.37 10.29 -7.46
C VAL A 100 12.47 9.40 -8.03
N GLU A 101 12.10 8.47 -8.89
CA GLU A 101 13.03 7.52 -9.52
C GLU A 101 13.70 8.15 -10.75
N ILE A 102 14.98 8.53 -10.59
CA ILE A 102 15.78 9.17 -11.66
C ILE A 102 16.46 8.14 -12.58
N THR A 103 16.55 6.88 -12.18
CA THR A 103 17.16 5.79 -12.97
C THR A 103 16.62 4.43 -12.56
N ASP A 104 16.55 3.51 -13.53
CA ASP A 104 16.29 2.09 -13.29
C ASP A 104 17.59 1.27 -13.20
N GLN A 105 18.75 1.88 -13.50
CA GLN A 105 20.03 1.17 -13.58
C GLN A 105 20.63 0.99 -12.19
N CYS A 106 21.03 -0.24 -11.89
CA CYS A 106 21.82 -0.59 -10.72
C CYS A 106 22.83 -1.66 -11.13
N ASN A 107 24.03 -1.68 -10.56
CA ASN A 107 25.02 -2.74 -10.83
C ASN A 107 24.80 -4.01 -9.98
N LEU A 108 23.68 -4.11 -9.26
CA LEU A 108 23.29 -5.23 -8.41
C LEU A 108 21.99 -5.88 -8.91
N THR A 109 21.77 -7.14 -8.55
CA THR A 109 20.55 -7.92 -8.85
C THR A 109 19.95 -8.46 -7.55
N CYS A 110 19.67 -7.58 -6.60
CA CYS A 110 19.17 -7.95 -5.29
C CYS A 110 17.75 -8.56 -5.40
N PRO A 111 17.49 -9.75 -4.82
CA PRO A 111 16.17 -10.40 -4.89
C PRO A 111 15.07 -9.66 -4.10
N VAL A 112 15.46 -8.63 -3.33
CA VAL A 112 14.58 -7.80 -2.48
C VAL A 112 14.44 -6.37 -3.01
N CYS A 113 14.91 -6.08 -4.23
CA CYS A 113 14.86 -4.73 -4.79
C CYS A 113 13.40 -4.32 -5.07
N TYR A 114 12.90 -3.34 -4.33
CA TYR A 114 11.54 -2.82 -4.50
C TYR A 114 11.30 -2.20 -5.89
N SER A 115 12.29 -1.48 -6.43
CA SER A 115 12.20 -0.82 -7.75
C SER A 115 12.52 -1.73 -8.92
N GLU A 116 12.87 -3.01 -8.66
CA GLU A 116 13.32 -3.98 -9.67
C GLU A 116 14.47 -3.42 -10.56
N SER A 117 15.28 -2.52 -10.00
CA SER A 117 16.43 -1.95 -10.68
C SER A 117 17.52 -3.01 -10.90
N GLY A 118 18.31 -2.85 -11.95
CA GLY A 118 19.43 -3.75 -12.19
C GLY A 118 20.18 -3.50 -13.49
N PRO A 119 21.21 -4.32 -13.80
CA PRO A 119 22.06 -4.09 -14.96
C PRO A 119 21.31 -4.22 -16.29
N HIS A 120 20.16 -4.90 -16.27
CA HIS A 120 19.28 -5.14 -17.41
C HIS A 120 18.31 -3.98 -17.70
N ARG A 121 18.27 -2.94 -16.85
CA ARG A 121 17.42 -1.75 -17.02
C ARG A 121 18.28 -0.48 -17.14
N PRO A 122 18.84 -0.19 -18.32
CA PRO A 122 19.81 0.90 -18.51
C PRO A 122 19.16 2.30 -18.56
N THR A 123 17.88 2.42 -18.22
CA THR A 123 17.14 3.66 -18.39
C THR A 123 17.54 4.69 -17.33
N HIS A 124 17.98 5.85 -17.78
CA HIS A 124 18.10 7.06 -16.97
C HIS A 124 17.06 8.07 -17.46
N ARG A 125 16.39 8.77 -16.54
CA ARG A 125 15.46 9.83 -16.92
C ARG A 125 16.26 11.03 -17.41
N THR A 126 15.76 11.74 -18.42
CA THR A 126 16.38 12.99 -18.86
C THR A 126 16.18 14.07 -17.80
N MET A 127 16.99 15.13 -17.83
CA MET A 127 16.80 16.27 -16.93
C MET A 127 15.41 16.89 -17.08
N GLU A 128 14.92 17.03 -18.32
CA GLU A 128 13.57 17.52 -18.62
C GLU A 128 12.47 16.65 -17.96
N GLN A 129 12.65 15.33 -17.96
CA GLN A 129 11.72 14.41 -17.29
C GLN A 129 11.79 14.57 -15.77
N ILE A 130 12.99 14.73 -15.21
CA ILE A 130 13.18 14.93 -13.77
C ILE A 130 12.54 16.24 -13.30
N GLU A 131 12.74 17.32 -14.05
CA GLU A 131 12.10 18.62 -13.80
C GLU A 131 10.58 18.49 -13.84
N PHE A 132 10.03 17.84 -14.87
CA PHE A 132 8.59 17.58 -14.97
C PHE A 132 8.04 16.78 -13.77
N MET A 133 8.77 15.75 -13.31
CA MET A 133 8.38 14.97 -12.13
C MET A 133 8.35 15.84 -10.87
N LEU A 134 9.37 16.69 -10.67
CA LEU A 134 9.44 17.60 -9.53
C LEU A 134 8.34 18.67 -9.58
N ASP A 135 8.05 19.24 -10.75
CA ASP A 135 6.93 20.16 -10.95
C ASP A 135 5.60 19.52 -10.59
N CYS A 136 5.41 18.24 -10.93
CA CYS A 136 4.24 17.50 -10.50
C CYS A 136 4.18 17.38 -8.98
N VAL A 137 5.29 17.05 -8.30
CA VAL A 137 5.34 16.95 -6.83
C VAL A 137 4.99 18.27 -6.16
N VAL A 138 5.56 19.39 -6.62
CA VAL A 138 5.32 20.73 -6.04
C VAL A 138 3.88 21.19 -6.26
N ARG A 139 3.29 20.82 -7.40
CA ARG A 139 1.94 21.25 -7.79
C ARG A 139 0.82 20.47 -7.06
N ASN A 140 1.07 19.23 -6.66
CA ASN A 140 0.08 18.36 -6.02
C ASN A 140 -0.10 18.70 -4.54
#